data_AF-A0A6A6KT70-F1
#
_entry.id   AF-A0A6A6KT70-F1
#
_cell.length_a   1.000
_cell.length_b   1.000
_cell.length_c   1.000
_cell.angle_alpha   90.00
_cell.angle_beta   90.00
_cell.angle_gamma   90.00
#
_symmetry.space_group_name_H-M   'P 1'
#
loop_
_entity.id
_entity.type
_entity.pdbx_description
1 polymer ?
#
loop_
_entity_poly.entity_id
_entity_poly.type
_entity_poly.pdbx_seq_one_letter_code
_entity_poly.pdbx_strand_id
1 'polypeptide(L)'
;MLLSLFKEQTNSPASILQDSLFLVDPDIIHVDDFVNPVRDLEVIGNELQLKDIEFMERRVEDLEKSMKRSNDKQLKIDHESCQRVNACLEDGKDVRLGDWKAADIEILNTFQLLTAKPVVYLVNMNEKDYQRKKNKFLPKIHAWVQEHGAEPIIPFSCVLERNLADMSPDEAAKYCEENKVQSALPKIIKTGFSAINLIYFFTTGPDEL
;
A
#
# COMPACT_ATOMS: atom_id res chain seq x y z
N MET A 1 -12.33 -14.98 1.48
CA MET A 1 -11.14 -15.83 1.25
C MET A 1 -9.90 -15.00 0.88
N LEU A 2 -10.01 -14.01 -0.03
CA LEU A 2 -8.91 -13.05 -0.31
C LEU A 2 -8.60 -12.12 0.90
N LEU A 3 -9.63 -11.60 1.57
CA LEU A 3 -9.49 -10.79 2.79
C LEU A 3 -8.85 -11.52 3.99
N SER A 4 -9.03 -12.84 4.09
CA SER A 4 -8.44 -13.62 5.19
C SER A 4 -6.96 -13.91 4.96
N LEU A 5 -6.53 -14.08 3.70
CA LEU A 5 -5.11 -14.19 3.34
C LEU A 5 -4.38 -12.84 3.50
N PHE A 6 -5.05 -11.72 3.18
CA PHE A 6 -4.49 -10.39 3.36
C PHE A 6 -4.17 -10.10 4.84
N LYS A 7 -5.10 -10.41 5.76
CA LYS A 7 -4.95 -10.20 7.22
C LYS A 7 -3.83 -11.00 7.89
N GLU A 8 -3.43 -12.13 7.32
CA GLU A 8 -2.36 -12.96 7.90
C GLU A 8 -0.97 -12.45 7.47
N GLN A 9 -0.86 -11.88 6.26
CA GLN A 9 0.37 -11.24 5.77
C GLN A 9 0.64 -9.86 6.38
N THR A 10 -0.38 -9.16 6.90
CA THR A 10 -0.24 -7.80 7.45
C THR A 10 0.45 -7.70 8.82
N ASN A 11 0.57 -8.81 9.56
CA ASN A 11 1.15 -8.84 10.92
C ASN A 11 2.68 -9.03 10.96
N SER A 12 3.36 -9.08 9.81
CA SER A 12 4.83 -9.11 9.74
C SER A 12 5.42 -7.69 9.89
N PRO A 13 6.53 -7.51 10.64
CA PRO A 13 7.17 -6.20 10.85
C PRO A 13 7.80 -5.61 9.58
N ALA A 14 8.03 -6.42 8.55
CA ALA A 14 8.52 -5.94 7.27
C ALA A 14 7.32 -5.64 6.35
N SER A 15 6.99 -4.35 6.26
CA SER A 15 6.38 -3.71 5.09
C SER A 15 5.24 -4.47 4.40
N ILE A 16 4.02 -3.97 4.58
CA ILE A 16 2.96 -4.24 3.62
C ILE A 16 3.38 -3.51 2.35
N LEU A 17 3.91 -4.24 1.36
CA LEU A 17 3.56 -3.91 -0.02
C LEU A 17 2.05 -3.98 -0.01
N GLN A 18 1.38 -2.83 0.00
CA GLN A 18 -0.05 -2.85 -0.21
C GLN A 18 -0.18 -3.18 -1.68
N ASP A 19 -0.20 -4.48 -1.96
CA ASP A 19 -0.74 -5.07 -3.17
C ASP A 19 -2.22 -4.67 -3.16
N SER A 20 -2.48 -3.39 -3.42
CA SER A 20 -3.73 -2.93 -3.98
C SER A 20 -3.69 -3.41 -5.41
N LEU A 21 -3.79 -4.73 -5.54
CA LEU A 21 -3.84 -5.48 -6.76
C LEU A 21 -5.20 -5.14 -7.35
N PHE A 22 -5.25 -4.03 -8.08
CA PHE A 22 -6.38 -3.71 -8.93
C PHE A 22 -6.34 -4.67 -10.10
N LEU A 23 -6.82 -5.90 -9.91
CA LEU A 23 -7.11 -6.80 -11.02
C LEU A 23 -8.35 -6.26 -11.75
N VAL A 24 -8.12 -5.44 -12.78
CA VAL A 24 -9.13 -5.32 -13.85
C VAL A 24 -8.92 -6.51 -14.77
N ASP A 25 -9.33 -7.68 -14.31
CA ASP A 25 -9.43 -8.87 -15.14
C ASP A 25 -10.91 -9.07 -15.50
N PRO A 26 -11.29 -9.07 -16.79
CA PRO A 26 -12.67 -9.39 -17.19
C PRO A 26 -13.14 -10.79 -16.76
N ASP A 27 -12.22 -11.69 -16.38
CA ASP A 27 -12.52 -13.04 -15.91
C ASP A 27 -12.69 -13.14 -14.37
N ILE A 28 -12.49 -12.04 -13.62
CA ILE A 28 -12.84 -11.99 -12.20
C ILE A 28 -14.31 -11.61 -12.08
N ILE A 29 -15.07 -12.53 -11.51
CA ILE A 29 -16.51 -12.40 -11.28
C ILE A 29 -16.73 -11.24 -10.29
N HIS A 30 -17.02 -10.05 -10.81
CA HIS A 30 -17.53 -8.96 -10.01
C HIS A 30 -18.94 -9.35 -9.55
N VAL A 31 -19.21 -9.25 -8.24
CA VAL A 31 -20.55 -9.51 -7.68
C VAL A 31 -21.54 -8.42 -8.14
N ASP A 32 -21.03 -7.24 -8.54
CA ASP A 32 -21.73 -6.16 -9.22
C ASP A 32 -21.34 -6.17 -10.71
N ASP A 33 -22.29 -6.14 -11.65
CA ASP A 33 -22.07 -6.15 -13.12
C ASP A 33 -21.30 -4.92 -13.68
N PHE A 34 -20.64 -4.11 -12.84
CA PHE A 34 -19.94 -2.89 -13.26
C PHE A 34 -18.60 -2.68 -12.53
N VAL A 35 -17.52 -2.52 -13.31
CA VAL A 35 -16.16 -2.25 -12.81
C VAL A 35 -15.99 -0.77 -12.47
N ASN A 36 -15.72 -0.45 -11.20
CA ASN A 36 -15.40 0.91 -10.76
C ASN A 36 -14.21 0.93 -9.78
N PRO A 37 -12.98 1.12 -10.26
CA PRO A 37 -11.79 1.04 -9.42
C PRO A 37 -11.67 2.14 -8.37
N VAL A 38 -12.35 3.29 -8.56
CA VAL A 38 -12.38 4.36 -7.55
C VAL A 38 -13.22 3.95 -6.35
N ARG A 39 -14.36 3.27 -6.58
CA ARG A 39 -15.17 2.71 -5.49
C ARG A 39 -14.39 1.65 -4.72
N ASP A 40 -13.65 0.80 -5.43
CA ASP A 40 -12.85 -0.24 -4.81
C ASP A 40 -11.73 0.36 -3.92
N LEU A 41 -11.07 1.44 -4.37
CA LEU A 41 -10.12 2.23 -3.57
C LEU A 41 -10.75 2.75 -2.28
N GLU A 42 -11.92 3.37 -2.37
CA GLU A 42 -12.64 3.92 -1.22
C GLU A 42 -13.06 2.83 -0.23
N VAL A 43 -13.58 1.70 -0.72
CA VAL A 43 -14.01 0.58 0.12
C VAL A 43 -12.85 0.00 0.90
N ILE A 44 -11.70 -0.23 0.24
CA ILE A 44 -10.51 -0.78 0.89
C ILE A 44 -9.96 0.22 1.90
N GLY A 45 -9.83 1.51 1.54
CA GLY A 45 -9.36 2.55 2.45
C GLY A 45 -10.21 2.64 3.73
N ASN A 46 -11.54 2.68 3.56
CA ASN A 46 -12.48 2.72 4.68
C ASN A 46 -12.40 1.46 5.56
N GLU A 47 -12.22 0.27 4.97
CA GLU A 47 -12.07 -0.97 5.76
C GLU A 47 -10.78 -0.96 6.59
N LEU A 48 -9.66 -0.48 6.04
CA LEU A 48 -8.40 -0.37 6.76
C LEU A 48 -8.50 0.64 7.91
N GLN A 49 -9.07 1.81 7.65
CA GLN A 49 -9.30 2.83 8.68
C GLN A 49 -10.20 2.31 9.79
N LEU A 50 -11.29 1.63 9.46
CA LEU A 50 -12.18 1.03 10.47
C LEU A 50 -11.45 0.02 11.36
N LYS A 51 -10.53 -0.77 10.79
CA LYS A 51 -9.74 -1.74 11.56
C LYS A 51 -8.73 -1.06 12.49
N ASP A 52 -8.11 0.03 12.05
CA ASP A 52 -7.23 0.82 12.90
C ASP A 52 -8.02 1.54 14.01
N ILE A 53 -9.24 2.04 13.73
CA ILE A 53 -10.13 2.63 14.75
C ILE A 53 -10.46 1.58 15.83
N GLU A 54 -10.93 0.40 15.44
CA GLU A 54 -11.24 -0.69 16.38
C GLU A 54 -10.01 -1.06 17.25
N PHE A 55 -8.81 -1.03 16.67
CA PHE A 55 -7.58 -1.30 17.40
C PHE A 55 -7.27 -0.20 18.41
N MET A 56 -7.37 1.06 17.99
CA MET A 56 -7.01 2.21 18.79
C MET A 56 -8.03 2.50 19.90
N GLU A 57 -9.33 2.27 19.69
CA GLU A 57 -10.36 2.35 20.74
C GLU A 57 -10.03 1.40 21.90
N ARG A 58 -9.71 0.13 21.62
CA ARG A 58 -9.28 -0.83 22.64
C ARG A 58 -8.01 -0.36 23.36
N ARG A 59 -7.06 0.22 22.62
CA ARG A 59 -5.81 0.72 23.19
C ARG A 59 -6.04 1.89 24.14
N VAL A 60 -6.93 2.81 23.78
CA VAL A 60 -7.34 3.93 24.63
C VAL A 60 -7.97 3.43 25.93
N GLU A 61 -8.90 2.46 25.86
CA GLU A 61 -9.52 1.88 27.06
C GLU A 61 -8.49 1.26 28.02
N ASP A 62 -7.50 0.55 27.49
CA ASP A 62 -6.46 -0.10 28.30
C ASP A 62 -5.51 0.92 28.96
N LEU A 63 -5.20 2.01 28.24
CA LEU A 63 -4.42 3.13 28.79
C LEU A 63 -5.21 3.82 29.91
N GLU A 64 -6.51 4.07 29.74
CA GLU A 64 -7.35 4.67 30.78
C GLU A 64 -7.44 3.81 32.05
N LYS A 65 -7.56 2.49 31.90
CA LYS A 65 -7.52 1.54 33.04
C LYS A 65 -6.17 1.61 33.76
N SER A 66 -5.08 1.74 33.01
CA SER A 66 -3.72 1.82 33.54
C SER A 66 -3.46 3.15 34.26
N MET A 67 -3.93 4.26 33.71
CA MET A 67 -3.85 5.60 34.31
C MET A 67 -4.63 5.73 35.62
N LYS A 68 -5.72 4.97 35.79
CA LYS A 68 -6.44 4.92 37.09
C LYS A 68 -5.61 4.25 38.19
N ARG A 69 -4.65 3.40 37.83
CA ARG A 69 -3.82 2.61 38.76
C ARG A 69 -2.42 3.20 38.95
N SER A 70 -1.95 4.02 38.03
CA SER A 70 -0.61 4.60 38.01
C SER A 70 -0.67 6.07 37.61
N ASN A 71 0.07 6.93 38.30
CA ASN A 71 0.19 8.35 37.94
C ASN A 71 1.42 8.63 37.06
N ASP A 72 1.85 7.64 36.28
CA ASP A 72 2.94 7.79 35.32
C ASP A 72 2.57 8.83 34.25
N LYS A 73 3.50 9.75 33.99
CA LYS A 73 3.34 10.78 32.98
C LYS A 73 3.37 10.20 31.57
N GLN A 74 4.08 9.09 31.35
CA GLN A 74 4.16 8.47 30.03
C GLN A 74 2.78 7.96 29.57
N LEU A 75 1.99 7.37 30.48
CA LEU A 75 0.64 6.90 30.16
C LEU A 75 -0.28 8.02 29.67
N LYS A 76 -0.11 9.24 30.20
CA LYS A 76 -0.87 10.41 29.76
C LYS A 76 -0.45 10.84 28.35
N ILE A 77 0.85 10.85 28.07
CA ILE A 77 1.38 11.18 26.75
C ILE A 77 0.85 10.17 25.71
N ASP A 78 0.98 8.87 26.00
CA ASP A 78 0.51 7.80 25.11
C ASP A 78 -1.00 7.91 24.85
N HIS A 79 -1.80 8.19 25.88
CA HIS A 79 -3.25 8.36 25.76
C HIS A 79 -3.62 9.55 24.88
N GLU A 80 -2.99 10.72 25.10
CA GLU A 80 -3.19 11.90 24.27
C GLU A 80 -2.79 11.66 22.81
N SER A 81 -1.69 10.93 22.56
CA SER A 81 -1.27 10.55 21.21
C SER A 81 -2.28 9.61 20.56
N CYS A 82 -2.78 8.60 21.30
CA CYS A 82 -3.82 7.69 20.80
C CYS A 82 -5.12 8.43 20.43
N GLN A 83 -5.52 9.41 21.23
CA GLN A 83 -6.70 10.23 20.93
C GLN A 83 -6.52 11.05 19.65
N ARG A 84 -5.33 11.60 19.38
CA ARG A 84 -5.05 12.30 18.13
C ARG A 84 -5.15 11.37 16.91
N VAL A 85 -4.70 10.13 17.05
CA VAL A 85 -4.82 9.10 15.99
C VAL A 85 -6.26 8.77 15.69
N ASN A 86 -7.07 8.53 16.73
CA ASN A 86 -8.50 8.29 16.54
C ASN A 86 -9.18 9.44 15.82
N ALA A 87 -8.91 10.68 16.23
CA ALA A 87 -9.46 11.86 15.56
C ALA A 87 -9.04 11.96 14.08
N CYS A 88 -7.81 11.56 13.74
CA CYS A 88 -7.33 11.51 12.35
C CYS A 88 -8.12 10.48 11.52
N LEU A 89 -8.25 9.26 12.06
CA LEU A 89 -8.96 8.16 11.41
C LEU A 89 -10.46 8.43 11.27
N GLU A 90 -11.10 9.03 12.28
CA GLU A 90 -12.52 9.42 12.26
C GLU A 90 -12.81 10.54 11.24
N ASP A 91 -11.83 11.38 10.91
CA ASP A 91 -11.90 12.38 9.83
C ASP A 91 -11.70 11.75 8.43
N GLY A 92 -11.59 10.42 8.35
CA GLY A 92 -11.40 9.68 7.11
C GLY A 92 -9.98 9.78 6.54
N LYS A 93 -8.99 10.17 7.36
CA LYS A 93 -7.59 10.31 6.93
C LYS A 93 -6.75 9.12 7.38
N ASP A 94 -5.91 8.65 6.47
CA ASP A 94 -4.90 7.64 6.78
C ASP A 94 -3.83 8.21 7.73
N VAL A 95 -3.40 7.40 8.70
CA VAL A 95 -2.40 7.81 9.69
C VAL A 95 -1.11 8.29 9.04
N ARG A 96 -0.69 7.70 7.92
CA ARG A 96 0.52 8.12 7.17
C ARG A 96 0.49 9.57 6.69
N LEU A 97 -0.70 10.16 6.51
CA LEU A 97 -0.91 11.52 6.00
C LEU A 97 -1.05 12.56 7.13
N GLY A 98 -1.11 12.11 8.38
CA GLY A 98 -1.19 12.98 9.54
C GLY A 98 0.12 13.75 9.78
N ASP A 99 -0.01 14.95 10.33
CA ASP A 99 1.13 15.73 10.81
C ASP A 99 1.44 15.34 12.27
N TRP A 100 2.46 14.52 12.45
CA TRP A 100 2.83 13.93 13.74
C TRP A 100 4.13 14.53 14.28
N LYS A 101 4.16 14.78 15.60
CA LYS A 101 5.40 15.13 16.30
C LYS A 101 6.32 13.92 16.38
N ALA A 102 7.63 14.13 16.47
CA ALA A 102 8.60 13.03 16.59
C ALA A 102 8.28 12.05 17.75
N ALA A 103 7.87 12.58 18.90
CA ALA A 103 7.45 11.77 20.04
C ALA A 103 6.17 10.95 19.75
N ASP A 104 5.26 11.47 18.93
CA ASP A 104 4.08 10.72 18.50
C ASP A 104 4.49 9.59 17.56
N ILE A 105 5.37 9.86 16.59
CA ILE A 105 5.86 8.86 15.63
C ILE A 105 6.51 7.67 16.36
N GLU A 106 7.30 7.90 17.40
CA GLU A 106 7.88 6.82 18.22
C GLU A 106 6.80 5.91 18.83
N ILE A 107 5.71 6.49 19.32
CA ILE A 107 4.58 5.75 19.88
C ILE A 107 3.81 5.01 18.77
N LEU A 108 3.51 5.68 17.64
CA LEU A 108 2.80 5.09 16.50
C LEU A 108 3.52 3.88 15.92
N ASN A 109 4.85 3.94 15.86
CA ASN A 109 5.68 2.84 15.39
C ASN A 109 5.54 1.59 16.26
N THR A 110 5.11 1.70 17.51
CA THR A 110 4.81 0.54 18.37
C THR A 110 3.50 -0.15 18.01
N PHE A 111 2.55 0.56 17.40
CA PHE A 111 1.22 0.05 17.08
C PHE A 111 1.16 -0.69 15.75
N GLN A 112 2.06 -0.37 14.81
CA GLN A 112 2.09 -1.00 13.49
C GLN A 112 0.75 -0.93 12.73
N LEU A 113 0.07 0.22 12.84
CA LEU A 113 -1.23 0.49 12.20
C LEU A 113 -1.18 0.24 10.69
N LEU A 114 -2.30 -0.18 10.11
CA LEU A 114 -2.40 -0.53 8.70
C LEU A 114 -2.26 0.71 7.82
N THR A 115 -2.98 1.78 8.16
CA THR A 115 -3.03 3.07 7.44
C THR A 115 -1.78 3.93 7.63
N ALA A 116 -0.84 3.51 8.51
CA ALA A 116 0.45 4.17 8.70
C ALA A 116 1.52 3.68 7.71
N LYS A 117 1.31 2.53 7.06
CA LYS A 117 2.29 1.90 6.15
C LYS A 117 2.21 2.56 4.77
N PRO A 118 3.32 2.77 4.06
CA PRO A 118 3.32 3.38 2.72
C PRO A 118 2.62 2.50 1.66
N VAL A 119 2.04 3.11 0.63
CA VAL A 119 1.37 2.42 -0.48
C VAL A 119 2.04 2.72 -1.82
N VAL A 120 1.98 1.73 -2.72
CA VAL A 120 2.24 1.89 -4.15
C VAL A 120 1.04 1.33 -4.89
N TYR A 121 0.40 2.12 -5.75
CA TYR A 121 -0.77 1.68 -6.51
C TYR A 121 -0.35 0.95 -7.78
N LEU A 122 -0.67 -0.34 -7.88
CA LEU A 122 -0.45 -1.14 -9.08
C LEU A 122 -1.76 -1.24 -9.87
N VAL A 123 -1.82 -0.58 -11.03
CA VAL A 123 -3.02 -0.56 -11.87
C VAL A 123 -2.87 -1.61 -12.97
N ASN A 124 -3.49 -2.79 -12.77
CA ASN A 124 -3.50 -3.82 -13.79
C ASN A 124 -4.42 -3.40 -14.94
N MET A 125 -3.96 -3.60 -16.17
CA MET A 125 -4.75 -3.41 -17.37
C MET A 125 -4.36 -4.44 -18.42
N ASN A 126 -5.22 -4.57 -19.43
CA ASN A 126 -4.96 -5.44 -20.56
C ASN A 126 -3.67 -5.00 -21.29
N GLU A 127 -2.97 -5.96 -21.87
CA GLU A 127 -1.70 -5.73 -22.58
C GLU A 127 -1.81 -4.62 -23.65
N LYS A 128 -2.92 -4.59 -24.40
CA LYS A 128 -3.19 -3.56 -25.42
C LYS A 128 -3.27 -2.15 -24.85
N ASP A 129 -3.89 -1.98 -23.67
CA ASP A 129 -4.02 -0.68 -23.00
C ASP A 129 -2.68 -0.25 -22.40
N TYR A 130 -1.93 -1.20 -21.84
CA TYR A 130 -0.59 -0.98 -21.33
C TYR A 130 0.37 -0.54 -22.44
N GLN A 131 0.41 -1.28 -23.56
CA GLN A 131 1.23 -0.97 -24.74
C GLN A 131 0.90 0.42 -25.32
N ARG A 132 -0.38 0.76 -25.39
CA ARG A 132 -0.85 2.08 -25.88
C ARG A 132 -0.71 3.20 -24.85
N LYS A 133 -0.34 2.88 -23.61
CA LYS A 133 -0.27 3.81 -22.46
C LYS A 133 -1.56 4.59 -22.25
N LYS A 134 -2.71 3.93 -22.48
CA LYS A 134 -4.04 4.55 -22.39
C LYS A 134 -5.03 3.58 -21.78
N ASN A 135 -5.70 4.02 -20.72
CA ASN A 135 -6.78 3.28 -20.08
C ASN A 135 -7.87 4.27 -19.62
N LYS A 136 -9.14 3.86 -19.72
CA LYS A 136 -10.30 4.71 -19.39
C LYS A 136 -10.42 5.06 -17.90
N PHE A 137 -9.85 4.24 -17.02
CA PHE A 137 -9.92 4.41 -15.58
C PHE A 137 -8.70 5.15 -15.00
N LEU A 138 -7.56 5.07 -15.67
CA LEU A 138 -6.30 5.64 -15.17
C LEU A 138 -6.39 7.14 -14.82
N PRO A 139 -7.06 8.02 -15.59
CA PRO A 139 -7.23 9.42 -15.19
C PRO A 139 -8.05 9.60 -13.91
N LYS A 140 -9.07 8.76 -13.70
CA LYS A 140 -9.93 8.82 -12.51
C LYS A 140 -9.18 8.34 -11.27
N ILE A 141 -8.44 7.23 -11.40
CA ILE A 141 -7.57 6.70 -10.35
C ILE A 141 -6.50 7.74 -9.99
N HIS A 142 -5.88 8.36 -11.00
CA HIS A 142 -4.87 9.39 -10.76
C HIS A 142 -5.43 10.57 -9.98
N ALA A 143 -6.59 11.11 -10.37
CA ALA A 143 -7.24 12.20 -9.66
C ALA A 143 -7.53 11.84 -8.20
N TRP A 144 -8.12 10.66 -7.95
CA TRP A 144 -8.40 10.17 -6.61
C TRP A 144 -7.13 10.05 -5.76
N VAL A 145 -6.06 9.43 -6.29
CA VAL A 145 -4.80 9.26 -5.56
C VAL A 145 -4.16 10.61 -5.23
N GLN A 146 -4.26 11.62 -6.09
CA GLN A 146 -3.73 12.96 -5.79
C GLN A 146 -4.45 13.61 -4.60
N GLU A 147 -5.75 13.34 -4.42
CA GLU A 147 -6.53 13.84 -3.28
C GLU A 147 -6.24 13.06 -1.98
N HIS A 148 -5.75 11.82 -2.09
CA HIS A 148 -5.59 10.88 -0.97
C HIS A 148 -4.11 10.55 -0.66
N GLY A 149 -3.17 11.48 -0.92
CA GLY A 149 -1.77 11.35 -0.50
C GLY A 149 -0.72 11.29 -1.61
N ALA A 150 -1.16 11.31 -2.88
CA ALA A 150 -0.31 11.44 -4.08
C ALA A 150 0.79 10.37 -4.21
N GLU A 151 0.53 9.17 -3.72
CA GLU A 151 1.50 8.06 -3.72
C GLU A 151 1.75 7.52 -5.14
N PRO A 152 2.86 6.78 -5.36
CA PRO A 152 3.24 6.32 -6.69
C PRO A 152 2.19 5.41 -7.33
N ILE A 153 1.86 5.68 -8.60
CA ILE A 153 0.98 4.84 -9.42
C ILE A 153 1.82 4.19 -10.53
N ILE A 154 1.73 2.86 -10.64
CA ILE A 154 2.41 2.06 -11.66
C ILE A 154 1.38 1.28 -12.46
N PRO A 155 1.07 1.72 -13.70
CA PRO A 155 0.38 0.90 -14.67
C PRO A 155 1.21 -0.35 -15.00
N PHE A 156 0.56 -1.50 -15.07
CA PHE A 156 1.20 -2.75 -15.53
C PHE A 156 0.16 -3.70 -16.14
N SER A 157 0.63 -4.80 -16.73
CA SER A 157 -0.26 -5.85 -17.23
C SER A 157 0.21 -7.22 -16.73
N CYS A 158 -0.56 -7.85 -15.85
CA CYS A 158 -0.26 -9.20 -15.36
C CYS A 158 -0.09 -10.21 -16.50
N VAL A 159 -0.90 -10.08 -17.54
CA VAL A 159 -0.86 -10.99 -18.71
C VAL A 159 0.46 -10.83 -19.45
N LEU A 160 0.89 -9.59 -19.71
CA LEU A 160 2.19 -9.33 -20.32
C LEU A 160 3.34 -9.87 -19.46
N GLU A 161 3.35 -9.56 -18.16
CA GLU A 161 4.43 -9.99 -17.27
C GLU A 161 4.53 -11.52 -17.18
N ARG A 162 3.38 -12.20 -17.15
CA ARG A 162 3.35 -13.67 -17.19
C ARG A 162 3.92 -14.21 -18.49
N ASN A 163 3.50 -13.67 -19.63
CA ASN A 163 4.02 -14.09 -20.93
C ASN A 163 5.53 -13.87 -21.04
N LEU A 164 6.03 -12.73 -20.54
CA LEU A 164 7.47 -12.44 -20.53
C LEU A 164 8.24 -13.36 -19.57
N ALA A 165 7.63 -13.79 -18.46
CA ALA A 165 8.24 -14.71 -17.50
C ALA A 165 8.35 -16.15 -18.02
N ASP A 166 7.43 -16.57 -18.90
CA ASP A 166 7.44 -17.89 -19.53
C ASP A 166 8.43 -17.98 -20.72
N MET A 167 8.96 -16.85 -21.18
CA MET A 167 9.93 -16.75 -22.28
C MET A 167 11.39 -16.78 -21.77
N SER A 168 12.33 -17.18 -22.63
CA SER A 168 13.75 -16.98 -22.34
C SER A 168 14.12 -15.48 -22.38
N PRO A 169 15.22 -15.05 -21.72
CA PRO A 169 15.62 -13.64 -21.71
C PRO A 169 15.79 -13.01 -23.10
N ASP A 170 16.33 -13.76 -24.05
CA ASP A 170 16.54 -13.30 -25.42
C ASP A 170 15.22 -13.16 -26.19
N GLU A 171 14.27 -14.07 -25.96
CA GLU A 171 12.92 -14.02 -26.55
C GLU A 171 12.10 -12.87 -25.97
N ALA A 172 12.14 -12.69 -24.64
CA ALA A 172 11.47 -11.59 -23.96
C ALA A 172 11.99 -10.23 -24.43
N ALA A 173 13.30 -10.11 -24.63
CA ALA A 173 13.92 -8.88 -25.16
C ALA A 173 13.44 -8.57 -26.58
N LYS A 174 13.40 -9.56 -27.47
CA LYS A 174 12.87 -9.41 -28.83
C LYS A 174 11.39 -9.03 -28.83
N TYR A 175 10.58 -9.70 -28.01
CA TYR A 175 9.15 -9.39 -27.87
C TYR A 175 8.93 -7.94 -27.44
N CYS A 176 9.70 -7.48 -26.44
CA CYS A 176 9.65 -6.11 -25.94
C CYS A 176 10.02 -5.08 -27.03
N GLU A 177 11.06 -5.36 -27.82
CA GLU A 177 11.50 -4.48 -28.91
C GLU A 177 10.46 -4.40 -30.04
N GLU A 178 9.96 -5.55 -30.51
CA GLU A 178 8.98 -5.64 -31.60
C GLU A 178 7.65 -4.96 -31.24
N ASN A 179 7.18 -5.20 -30.01
CA ASN A 179 5.91 -4.64 -29.52
C ASN A 179 6.07 -3.26 -28.88
N LYS A 180 7.29 -2.70 -28.82
CA LYS A 180 7.59 -1.42 -28.17
C LYS A 180 7.05 -1.33 -26.74
N VAL A 181 7.16 -2.44 -26.02
CA VAL A 181 6.69 -2.61 -24.65
C VAL A 181 7.86 -2.99 -23.76
N GLN A 182 7.77 -2.71 -22.47
CA GLN A 182 8.79 -3.07 -21.49
C GLN A 182 8.10 -3.65 -20.26
N SER A 183 8.79 -4.55 -19.55
CA SER A 183 8.31 -5.04 -18.25
C SER A 183 8.25 -3.91 -17.23
N ALA A 184 7.15 -3.86 -16.48
CA ALA A 184 6.95 -2.98 -15.34
C ALA A 184 7.60 -3.52 -14.07
N LEU A 185 7.93 -4.82 -13.98
CA LEU A 185 8.45 -5.46 -12.77
C LEU A 185 9.70 -4.76 -12.22
N PRO A 186 10.72 -4.39 -13.02
CA PRO A 186 11.88 -3.67 -12.48
C PRO A 186 11.51 -2.33 -11.84
N LYS A 187 10.48 -1.65 -12.37
CA LYS A 187 9.98 -0.40 -11.80
C LYS A 187 9.21 -0.66 -10.50
N ILE A 188 8.36 -1.68 -10.47
CA ILE A 188 7.60 -2.08 -9.28
C ILE A 188 8.55 -2.39 -8.12
N ILE A 189 9.58 -3.20 -8.37
CA ILE A 189 10.57 -3.58 -7.34
C ILE A 189 11.31 -2.34 -6.81
N LYS A 190 11.82 -1.49 -7.70
CA LYS A 190 12.55 -0.27 -7.30
C LYS A 190 11.67 0.68 -6.51
N THR A 191 10.44 0.93 -6.98
CA THR A 191 9.50 1.81 -6.28
C THR A 191 9.08 1.24 -4.94
N GLY A 192 8.80 -0.07 -4.85
CA GLY A 192 8.50 -0.74 -3.59
C GLY A 192 9.65 -0.61 -2.60
N PHE A 193 10.88 -0.87 -3.03
CA PHE A 193 12.09 -0.75 -2.20
C PHE A 193 12.29 0.68 -1.66
N SER A 194 12.11 1.69 -2.51
CA SER A 194 12.20 3.09 -2.10
C SER A 194 11.04 3.51 -1.18
N ALA A 195 9.82 3.00 -1.40
CA ALA A 195 8.65 3.36 -0.60
C ALA A 195 8.81 2.94 0.88
N ILE A 196 9.54 1.86 1.13
CA ILE A 196 9.81 1.34 2.48
C ILE A 196 11.11 1.88 3.09
N ASN A 197 11.68 2.94 2.50
CA ASN A 197 12.90 3.62 2.96
C ASN A 197 14.12 2.70 3.12
N LEU A 198 14.19 1.62 2.34
CA LEU A 198 15.39 0.80 2.29
C LEU A 198 16.45 1.47 1.42
N ILE A 199 17.70 1.35 1.86
CA ILE A 199 18.89 1.78 1.12
C ILE A 199 19.88 0.62 1.08
N TYR A 200 20.69 0.58 0.03
CA TYR A 200 21.82 -0.34 -0.08
C TYR A 200 23.09 0.44 -0.35
N PHE A 201 24.21 -0.11 0.11
CA PHE A 201 25.56 0.33 -0.24
C PHE A 201 26.32 -0.90 -0.73
N PHE A 202 27.25 -0.69 -1.65
CA PHE A 202 28.08 -1.77 -2.18
C PHE A 202 29.32 -1.94 -1.32
N THR A 203 29.67 -3.19 -1.04
CA THR A 203 30.99 -3.57 -0.52
C THR A 203 31.74 -4.24 -1.65
N THR A 204 32.76 -3.57 -2.19
CA THR A 204 33.54 -4.11 -3.31
C THR A 204 34.84 -4.73 -2.79
N GLY A 205 35.08 -5.99 -3.13
CA GLY A 205 36.33 -6.71 -2.87
C GLY A 205 36.74 -7.53 -4.10
N PRO A 206 37.93 -8.14 -4.11
CA PRO A 206 38.37 -8.99 -5.23
C PRO A 206 37.40 -10.17 -5.51
N ASP A 207 36.67 -10.60 -4.48
CA ASP A 207 35.75 -11.75 -4.54
C ASP A 207 34.26 -11.35 -4.58
N GLU A 208 33.91 -10.06 -4.54
CA GLU A 208 32.51 -9.58 -4.40
C GLU A 208 32.21 -8.29 -5.19
N LEU A 209 31.01 -8.24 -5.79
CA LEU A 209 30.38 -7.09 -6.46
C LEU A 209 28.94 -6.91 -5.98
#